data_AF-A0A550JHN0-F1
#
_entry.id   AF-A0A550JHN0-F1
#
_cell.length_a   1.000
_cell.length_b   1.000
_cell.length_c   1.000
_cell.angle_alpha   90.00
_cell.angle_beta   90.00
_cell.angle_gamma   90.00
#
_symmetry.space_group_name_H-M   'P 1'
#
loop_
_entity.id
_entity.type
_entity.pdbx_description
1 polymer ?
#
loop_
_entity_poly.entity_id
_entity_poly.type
_entity_poly.pdbx_seq_one_letter_code
_entity_poly.pdbx_strand_id
1 'polypeptide(L)'
;MHYEVPNSAHRHLGLGAWVEIIEAYDLREETNAIHVAAMRVGSQTIACGDRSKSFDKPLRPHEGQIIAIERQSDRTLFQIHL
;
A
#
# COMPACT_ATOMS: atom_id res chain seq x y z
N MET A 1 8.21 2.50 6.99
CA MET A 1 7.71 3.33 5.87
C MET A 1 6.20 3.25 5.86
N HIS A 2 5.50 4.34 5.52
CA HIS A 2 4.05 4.31 5.35
C HIS A 2 3.70 3.97 3.90
N TYR A 3 2.78 3.04 3.75
CA TYR A 3 2.14 2.67 2.49
C TYR A 3 0.73 3.22 2.51
N GLU A 4 0.23 3.68 1.37
CA GLU A 4 -1.13 4.18 1.22
C GLU A 4 -1.90 3.36 0.18
N VAL A 5 -3.19 3.16 0.46
CA VAL A 5 -4.18 2.54 -0.41
C VAL A 5 -5.51 3.28 -0.28
N PRO A 6 -6.41 3.21 -1.28
CA PRO A 6 -7.76 3.75 -1.13
C PRO A 6 -8.51 3.07 0.01
N ASN A 7 -9.45 3.81 0.62
CA ASN A 7 -10.27 3.28 1.73
C ASN A 7 -11.09 2.03 1.37
N SER A 8 -11.34 1.75 0.09
CA SER A 8 -11.96 0.51 -0.37
C SER A 8 -11.12 -0.74 -0.09
N ALA A 9 -9.78 -0.60 -0.03
CA ALA A 9 -8.85 -1.67 0.28
C ALA A 9 -8.75 -1.96 1.78
N HIS A 10 -9.17 -1.02 2.65
CA HIS A 10 -9.02 -1.10 4.11
C HIS A 10 -9.52 -2.43 4.70
N ARG A 11 -10.69 -2.90 4.24
CA ARG A 11 -11.32 -4.14 4.75
C ARG A 11 -10.50 -5.41 4.53
N HIS A 12 -9.49 -5.35 3.67
CA HIS A 12 -8.62 -6.47 3.36
C HIS A 12 -7.30 -6.41 4.17
N LEU A 13 -7.03 -5.30 4.85
CA LEU A 13 -5.85 -5.15 5.69
C LEU A 13 -6.12 -5.68 7.09
N GLY A 14 -5.14 -6.35 7.69
CA GLY A 14 -5.21 -6.81 9.07
C GLY A 14 -3.85 -6.72 9.74
N LEU A 15 -3.82 -6.30 11.01
CA LEU A 15 -2.60 -6.33 11.82
C LEU A 15 -2.08 -7.77 11.91
N GLY A 16 -0.78 -7.95 11.71
CA GLY A 16 -0.13 -9.26 11.66
C GLY A 16 -0.31 -10.02 10.35
N ALA A 17 -1.11 -9.52 9.39
CA ALA A 17 -1.26 -10.16 8.10
C ALA A 17 0.03 -10.01 7.27
N TRP A 18 0.37 -11.05 6.52
CA TRP A 18 1.43 -11.00 5.52
C TRP A 18 0.90 -10.33 4.25
N VAL A 19 1.65 -9.36 3.72
CA VAL A 19 1.33 -8.64 2.50
C VAL A 19 2.51 -8.69 1.53
N GLU A 20 2.21 -8.98 0.27
CA GLU A 20 3.13 -8.82 -0.85
C GLU A 20 2.75 -7.56 -1.62
N ILE A 21 3.66 -6.59 -1.67
CA ILE A 21 3.53 -5.36 -2.47
C ILE A 21 4.04 -5.67 -3.87
N ILE A 22 3.13 -5.68 -4.85
CA ILE A 22 3.40 -6.10 -6.24
C ILE A 22 3.79 -4.88 -7.09
N GLU A 23 3.02 -3.80 -6.96
CA GLU A 23 3.22 -2.55 -7.71
C GLU A 23 3.05 -1.38 -6.74
N ALA A 24 4.11 -0.60 -6.55
CA ALA A 24 4.09 0.57 -5.67
C ALA A 24 5.03 1.67 -6.17
N TYR A 25 4.71 2.90 -5.79
CA TYR A 25 5.33 4.11 -6.29
C TYR A 25 5.74 5.02 -5.14
N ASP A 26 6.97 5.51 -5.19
CA ASP A 26 7.47 6.44 -4.17
C ASP A 26 7.00 7.87 -4.47
N LEU A 27 5.91 8.28 -3.82
CA LEU A 27 5.33 9.62 -3.91
C LEU A 27 5.60 10.46 -2.66
N ARG A 28 6.65 10.14 -1.90
CA ARG A 28 6.91 10.79 -0.61
C ARG A 28 7.09 12.31 -0.71
N GLU A 29 7.49 12.85 -1.86
CA GLU A 29 7.55 14.31 -2.10
C GLU A 29 6.17 14.99 -2.08
N GLU A 30 5.09 14.25 -2.36
CA GLU A 30 3.73 14.78 -2.47
C GLU A 30 2.81 14.34 -1.31
N THR A 31 2.93 13.08 -0.87
CA THR A 31 2.00 12.47 0.11
C THR A 31 2.69 12.01 1.39
N ASN A 32 4.02 12.09 1.49
CA ASN A 32 4.82 11.48 2.56
C ASN A 32 4.60 9.95 2.72
N ALA A 33 4.04 9.27 1.72
CA ALA A 33 3.76 7.83 1.73
C ALA A 33 4.12 7.16 0.40
N ILE A 34 4.25 5.83 0.45
CA ILE A 34 4.41 4.97 -0.74
C ILE A 34 3.03 4.59 -1.24
N HIS A 35 2.70 4.92 -2.48
CA HIS A 35 1.43 4.57 -3.07
C HIS A 35 1.44 3.12 -3.56
N VAL A 36 0.48 2.31 -3.11
CA VAL A 36 0.37 0.91 -3.53
C VAL A 36 -0.71 0.78 -4.59
N ALA A 37 -0.32 0.41 -5.80
CA ALA A 37 -1.23 0.20 -6.91
C ALA A 37 -1.77 -1.24 -6.95
N ALA A 38 -0.95 -2.21 -6.53
CA ALA A 38 -1.33 -3.62 -6.44
C ALA A 38 -0.61 -4.32 -5.29
N MET A 39 -1.37 -5.12 -4.54
CA MET A 39 -0.83 -5.95 -3.46
C MET A 39 -1.60 -7.26 -3.33
N ARG A 40 -1.02 -8.23 -2.62
CA ARG A 40 -1.68 -9.45 -2.21
C ARG A 40 -1.65 -9.55 -0.70
N VAL A 41 -2.82 -9.70 -0.07
CA VAL A 41 -2.96 -9.93 1.37
C VAL A 41 -3.57 -11.31 1.57
N GLY A 42 -2.79 -12.23 2.16
CA GLY A 42 -3.14 -13.65 2.18
C GLY A 42 -3.34 -14.24 0.78
N SER A 43 -4.55 -14.69 0.48
CA SER A 43 -4.94 -15.24 -0.84
C SER A 43 -5.62 -14.23 -1.76
N GLN A 44 -5.82 -12.99 -1.32
CA GLN A 44 -6.55 -11.97 -2.08
C GLN A 44 -5.61 -10.99 -2.76
N THR A 45 -5.67 -10.92 -4.08
CA THR A 45 -5.05 -9.84 -4.85
C THR A 45 -5.97 -8.63 -4.88
N ILE A 46 -5.42 -7.47 -4.52
CA ILE A 46 -6.13 -6.21 -4.40
C ILE A 46 -5.51 -5.23 -5.39
N ALA A 47 -6.29 -4.86 -6.40
CA ALA A 47 -5.96 -3.74 -7.27
C ALA A 47 -6.49 -2.46 -6.62
N CYS A 48 -5.59 -1.54 -6.30
CA CYS A 48 -5.93 -0.30 -5.63
C CYS A 48 -6.19 0.84 -6.63
N GLY A 49 -5.65 0.77 -7.86
CA GLY A 49 -5.62 1.95 -8.76
C GLY A 49 -4.78 3.08 -8.14
N ASP A 50 -4.32 4.11 -8.83
CA ASP A 50 -4.60 4.65 -10.14
C ASP A 50 -3.24 4.97 -10.80
N ARG A 51 -3.04 4.58 -12.07
CA ARG A 51 -1.79 4.79 -12.82
C ARG A 51 -1.61 6.25 -13.28
N SER A 52 -2.28 7.19 -12.63
CA SER A 52 -2.52 8.52 -13.17
C SER A 52 -1.37 9.51 -13.02
N LYS A 53 -0.27 9.16 -12.35
CA LYS A 53 0.92 10.01 -12.27
C LYS A 53 2.06 9.46 -13.11
N SER A 54 2.30 10.14 -14.21
CA SER A 54 3.30 9.83 -15.24
C SER A 54 4.76 10.04 -14.80
N PHE A 55 5.02 10.34 -13.52
CA PHE A 55 6.34 10.71 -12.98
C PHE A 55 6.87 9.76 -11.88
N ASP A 56 6.19 8.65 -11.68
CA ASP A 56 6.35 7.85 -10.47
C ASP A 56 7.58 6.93 -10.53
N LYS A 57 8.47 7.00 -9.53
CA LYS A 57 9.58 6.05 -9.38
C LYS A 57 9.00 4.71 -8.89
N PRO A 58 8.97 3.66 -9.73
CA PRO A 58 8.46 2.36 -9.31
C PRO A 58 9.41 1.74 -8.29
N LEU A 59 8.84 1.14 -7.25
CA LEU A 59 9.57 0.35 -6.28
C LEU A 59 9.64 -1.11 -6.73
N ARG A 60 10.71 -1.80 -6.32
CA ARG A 60 10.79 -3.25 -6.51
C ARG A 60 9.71 -3.93 -5.66
N PRO A 61 9.10 -5.03 -6.14
CA PRO A 61 8.23 -5.84 -5.31
C PRO A 61 8.92 -6.28 -4.03
N HIS A 62 8.16 -6.32 -2.94
CA HIS A 62 8.65 -6.74 -1.62
C HIS A 62 7.48 -7.15 -0.74
N GLU A 63 7.76 -7.90 0.32
CA GLU A 63 6.75 -8.42 1.22
C GLU A 63 7.14 -8.20 2.67
N GLY A 64 6.14 -8.24 3.55
CA GLY A 64 6.35 -8.10 4.99
C GLY A 64 5.07 -8.27 5.77
N GLN A 65 5.19 -8.16 7.09
CA GLN A 65 4.06 -8.24 8.01
C GLN A 65 3.51 -6.86 8.32
N ILE A 66 2.19 -6.69 8.23
CA ILE A 66 1.53 -5.43 8.61
C ILE A 66 1.63 -5.22 10.13
N ILE A 67 2.24 -4.12 10.55
CA ILE A 67 2.46 -3.78 11.97
C ILE A 67 1.62 -2.60 12.45
N ALA A 68 1.09 -1.78 11.53
CA ALA A 68 0.23 -0.65 11.84
C ALA A 68 -0.75 -0.39 10.69
N ILE A 69 -1.96 0.06 11.02
CA ILE A 69 -2.98 0.48 10.06
C ILE A 69 -3.64 1.75 10.62
N GLU A 70 -3.76 2.77 9.79
CA GLU A 70 -4.43 4.04 10.12
C GLU A 70 -5.41 4.38 9.00
N ARG A 71 -6.68 4.57 9.33
CA ARG A 71 -7.70 4.99 8.36
C ARG A 71 -7.86 6.51 8.41
N GLN A 72 -7.65 7.16 7.28
CA GLN A 72 -7.86 8.60 7.07
C GLN A 72 -9.17 8.83 6.27
N SER A 73 -9.52 10.10 6.05
CA SER A 73 -10.78 10.47 5.38
C SER A 73 -10.90 9.94 3.94
N ASP A 74 -9.80 9.95 3.18
CA ASP A 74 -9.74 9.58 1.76
C ASP A 74 -8.98 8.27 1.49
N ARG A 75 -8.06 7.90 2.38
CA ARG A 75 -7.15 6.76 2.21
C ARG A 75 -6.92 5.99 3.51
N THR A 76 -6.30 4.83 3.37
CA THR A 76 -5.78 4.05 4.49
C THR A 76 -4.26 3.99 4.38
N LEU A 77 -3.58 4.34 5.47
CA LEU A 77 -2.15 4.14 5.64
C LEU A 77 -1.91 2.81 6.36
N PHE A 78 -0.81 2.15 6.03
CA PHE A 78 -0.32 1.01 6.79
C PHE A 78 1.21 0.97 6.80
N GLN A 79 1.78 0.23 7.74
CA GLN A 79 3.22 -0.01 7.82
C GLN A 79 3.48 -1.51 7.79
N ILE A 80 4.58 -1.90 7.17
CA ILE A 80 5.07 -3.28 7.19
C ILE A 80 6.44 -3.37 7.87
N HIS A 81 6.70 -4.51 8.48
CA HIS A 81 8.03 -4.96 8.86
C HIS A 81 8.50 -6.00 7.83
N LEU A 82 9.67 -5.75 7.22
CA LEU A 82 10.32 -6.64 6.25
C LEU A 82 11.07 -7.77 6.98
#